data_AF-A0A1J3EKM2-F1
#
_entry.id   AF-A0A1J3EKM2-F1
#
_cell.length_a   1.000
_cell.length_b   1.000
_cell.length_c   1.000
_cell.angle_alpha   90.00
_cell.angle_beta   90.00
_cell.angle_gamma   90.00
#
_symmetry.space_group_name_H-M   'P 1'
#
loop_
_entity.id
_entity.type
_entity.pdbx_description
1 polymer ?
#
loop_
_entity_poly.entity_id
_entity_poly.type
_entity_poly.pdbx_seq_one_letter_code
_entity_poly.pdbx_strand_id
1 'polypeptide(L)'
;EEQASLQSIILKLLSHFEDLEEVLPLNHFIEILDLMSGTSKSSVNMHLLDMGTRNGCICDSTTVQLLFEVSQALYDATDFINIKDDNNRQTAHLISRFVEMVDYGAEMERHLMFLAECRETFNGIPEVKETLVRSSNSLAVKALKAGKKHINFVKSCLAFSEVTIPSVSTPMKHLNLYLETAEVALLGGLISHSDGLVMSSVECLENESLRDGLKSMDVDSMASVVCKLCSLLVMVPGNPEKGMVEILKSIFSATCSSSWAMPRLKVKIFCAIITLSSTLFQDNLPYRSANPEIIGNDLLFFGDHSYKKELVSCTQLVLGELVDTIEQESSQIARGNMALEACNCISSALIMNEKVSQLCFRLLETAKGCLGAKDRYIESTKKSLKL
;
A
#
# COMPACT_ATOMS: atom_id res chain seq x y z
N GLU A 1 -6.84 -46.35 -8.78
CA GLU A 1 -5.56 -46.98 -9.17
C GLU A 1 -5.08 -46.43 -10.51
N GLU A 2 -5.90 -46.51 -11.57
CA GLU A 2 -5.56 -46.00 -12.91
C GLU A 2 -5.17 -44.51 -12.96
N GLN A 3 -5.95 -43.62 -12.30
CA GLN A 3 -5.65 -42.18 -12.23
C GLN A 3 -4.33 -41.87 -11.51
N ALA A 4 -3.98 -42.64 -10.48
CA ALA A 4 -2.73 -42.48 -9.75
C ALA A 4 -1.52 -42.94 -10.59
N SER A 5 -1.67 -44.03 -11.34
CA SER A 5 -0.66 -44.48 -12.32
C SER A 5 -0.47 -43.44 -13.43
N LEU A 6 -1.57 -42.89 -13.96
CA LEU A 6 -1.52 -41.86 -15.00
C LEU A 6 -0.84 -40.57 -14.48
N GLN A 7 -1.20 -40.13 -13.27
CA GLN A 7 -0.53 -39.02 -12.60
C GLN A 7 0.98 -39.27 -12.47
N SER A 8 1.39 -40.44 -12.01
CA SER A 8 2.82 -40.78 -11.86
C SER A 8 3.56 -40.71 -13.20
N ILE A 9 2.96 -41.25 -14.27
CA ILE A 9 3.53 -41.21 -15.62
C ILE A 9 3.67 -39.76 -16.11
N ILE A 10 2.63 -38.95 -15.98
CA ILE A 10 2.63 -37.56 -16.44
C ILE A 10 3.62 -36.73 -15.63
N LEU A 11 3.63 -36.83 -14.30
CA LEU A 11 4.59 -36.11 -13.47
C LEU A 11 6.03 -36.53 -13.79
N LYS A 12 6.26 -37.81 -14.09
CA LYS A 12 7.60 -38.27 -14.51
C LYS A 12 7.98 -37.68 -15.87
N LEU A 13 7.05 -37.67 -16.83
CA LEU A 13 7.25 -37.04 -18.13
C LEU A 13 7.60 -35.56 -17.97
N LEU A 14 6.79 -34.81 -17.22
CA LEU A 14 7.01 -33.38 -16.93
C LEU A 14 8.35 -33.12 -16.26
N SER A 15 8.85 -34.03 -15.41
CA SER A 15 10.16 -33.88 -14.77
C SER A 15 11.37 -33.93 -15.72
N HIS A 16 11.16 -34.31 -16.99
CA HIS A 16 12.19 -34.36 -18.01
C HIS A 16 12.22 -33.14 -18.93
N PHE A 17 11.27 -32.20 -18.79
CA PHE A 17 11.22 -30.96 -19.54
C PHE A 17 11.53 -29.78 -18.63
N GLU A 18 12.24 -28.79 -19.15
CA GLU A 18 12.52 -27.54 -18.42
C GLU A 18 11.37 -26.55 -18.56
N ASP A 19 10.76 -26.51 -19.74
CA ASP A 19 9.78 -25.52 -20.16
C ASP A 19 8.44 -26.13 -20.54
N LEU A 20 7.36 -25.42 -20.20
CA LEU A 20 6.01 -25.82 -20.59
C LEU A 20 5.84 -25.81 -22.12
N GLU A 21 6.51 -24.89 -22.81
CA GLU A 21 6.49 -24.76 -24.28
C GLU A 21 7.01 -26.02 -25.00
N GLU A 22 7.84 -26.84 -24.35
CA GLU A 22 8.32 -28.12 -24.90
C GLU A 22 7.30 -29.25 -24.73
N VAL A 23 6.43 -29.13 -23.73
CA VAL A 23 5.43 -30.15 -23.37
C VAL A 23 4.17 -29.99 -24.20
N LEU A 24 3.70 -28.77 -24.45
CA LEU A 24 2.43 -28.53 -25.15
C LEU A 24 2.34 -29.14 -26.55
N PRO A 25 3.42 -29.17 -27.36
CA PRO A 25 3.40 -29.78 -28.68
C PRO A 25 3.40 -31.31 -28.67
N LEU A 26 3.54 -31.96 -27.51
CA LEU A 26 3.56 -33.42 -27.43
C LEU A 26 2.21 -34.00 -27.87
N ASN A 27 2.27 -34.99 -28.77
CA ASN A 27 1.08 -35.65 -29.29
C ASN A 27 0.23 -36.23 -28.14
N HIS A 28 -1.07 -35.97 -28.20
CA HIS A 28 -2.07 -36.43 -27.23
C HIS A 28 -1.89 -35.91 -25.79
N PHE A 29 -0.97 -34.98 -25.53
CA PHE A 29 -0.74 -34.49 -24.15
C PHE A 29 -2.00 -33.86 -23.54
N ILE A 30 -2.65 -32.94 -24.27
CA ILE A 30 -3.90 -32.30 -23.83
C ILE A 30 -5.02 -33.33 -23.69
N GLU A 31 -5.16 -34.25 -24.65
CA GLU A 31 -6.17 -35.31 -24.59
C GLU A 31 -5.99 -36.20 -23.33
N ILE A 32 -4.74 -36.51 -22.96
CA ILE A 32 -4.43 -37.28 -21.76
C ILE A 32 -4.73 -36.45 -20.50
N LEU A 33 -4.40 -35.16 -20.49
CA LEU A 33 -4.71 -34.25 -19.39
C LEU A 33 -6.23 -34.14 -19.16
N ASP A 34 -7.02 -34.17 -20.23
CA ASP A 34 -8.48 -34.13 -20.17
C ASP A 34 -9.11 -35.41 -19.60
N LEU A 35 -8.44 -36.56 -19.75
CA LEU A 35 -8.86 -37.83 -19.13
C LEU A 35 -8.61 -37.87 -17.62
N MET A 36 -7.78 -36.97 -17.09
CA MET A 36 -7.50 -36.91 -15.66
C MET A 36 -8.69 -36.33 -14.89
N SER A 37 -8.86 -36.72 -13.63
CA SER A 37 -9.90 -36.16 -12.76
C SER A 37 -9.49 -36.14 -11.29
N GLY A 38 -10.22 -35.35 -10.49
CA GLY A 38 -10.03 -35.24 -9.04
C GLY A 38 -8.61 -34.80 -8.64
N THR A 39 -8.12 -35.36 -7.52
CA THR A 39 -6.83 -34.99 -6.93
C THR A 39 -5.64 -35.27 -7.85
N SER A 40 -5.74 -36.28 -8.72
CA SER A 40 -4.71 -36.58 -9.71
C SER A 40 -4.58 -35.47 -10.75
N LYS A 41 -5.70 -34.92 -11.24
CA LYS A 41 -5.68 -33.76 -12.14
C LYS A 41 -5.16 -32.51 -11.42
N SER A 42 -5.60 -32.25 -10.19
CA SER A 42 -5.11 -31.10 -9.40
C SER A 42 -3.60 -31.17 -9.20
N SER A 43 -3.04 -32.34 -8.89
CA SER A 43 -1.58 -32.50 -8.70
C SER A 43 -0.77 -32.22 -9.98
N VAL A 44 -1.25 -32.68 -11.14
CA VAL A 44 -0.62 -32.39 -12.43
C VAL A 44 -0.78 -30.92 -12.78
N ASN A 45 -1.97 -30.34 -12.61
CA ASN A 45 -2.23 -28.92 -12.86
C ASN A 45 -1.32 -28.01 -12.02
N MET A 46 -1.09 -28.32 -10.74
CA MET A 46 -0.14 -27.58 -9.91
C MET A 46 1.28 -27.65 -10.47
N HIS A 47 1.72 -28.80 -10.98
CA HIS A 47 3.03 -28.94 -11.61
C HIS A 47 3.14 -28.18 -12.94
N LEU A 48 2.08 -28.15 -13.75
CA LEU A 48 2.04 -27.36 -14.98
C LEU A 48 2.10 -25.87 -14.70
N LEU A 49 1.38 -25.41 -13.68
CA LEU A 49 1.38 -24.01 -13.27
C LEU A 49 2.73 -23.59 -12.67
N ASP A 50 3.35 -24.46 -11.87
CA ASP A 50 4.71 -24.25 -11.37
C ASP A 50 5.71 -24.19 -12.54
N MET A 51 5.69 -25.16 -13.46
CA MET A 51 6.55 -25.18 -14.64
C MET A 51 6.39 -23.92 -15.50
N GLY A 52 5.15 -23.52 -15.81
CA GLY A 52 4.85 -22.35 -16.61
C GLY A 52 5.25 -21.01 -15.96
N THR A 53 5.44 -20.98 -14.64
CA THR A 53 5.80 -19.76 -13.89
C THR A 53 7.26 -19.72 -13.41
N ARG A 54 8.07 -20.71 -13.80
CA ARG A 54 9.52 -20.76 -13.49
C ARG A 54 10.35 -19.78 -14.30
N ASN A 55 10.09 -19.67 -15.61
CA ASN A 55 11.06 -19.11 -16.57
C ASN A 55 10.83 -17.65 -16.99
N GLY A 56 10.26 -16.83 -16.11
CA GLY A 56 10.05 -15.40 -16.38
C GLY A 56 8.70 -15.11 -17.04
N CYS A 57 8.64 -14.10 -17.91
CA CYS A 57 7.38 -13.64 -18.54
C CYS A 57 6.68 -14.76 -19.30
N ILE A 58 5.38 -14.89 -19.11
CA ILE A 58 4.49 -15.68 -19.96
C ILE A 58 3.87 -14.72 -20.96
N CYS A 59 4.38 -14.73 -22.19
CA CYS A 59 3.96 -13.78 -23.20
C CYS A 59 3.21 -14.46 -24.38
N ASP A 60 3.31 -15.79 -24.52
CA ASP A 60 2.61 -16.56 -25.55
C ASP A 60 1.12 -16.76 -25.23
N SER A 61 0.26 -16.43 -26.19
CA SER A 61 -1.20 -16.47 -26.02
C SER A 61 -1.74 -17.87 -25.73
N THR A 62 -1.17 -18.91 -26.34
CA THR A 62 -1.65 -20.29 -26.18
C THR A 62 -1.29 -20.78 -24.78
N THR A 63 -0.10 -20.46 -24.32
CA THR A 63 0.39 -20.78 -22.98
C THR A 63 -0.41 -20.05 -21.90
N VAL A 64 -0.70 -18.75 -22.09
CA VAL A 64 -1.56 -17.99 -21.16
C VAL A 64 -2.95 -18.61 -21.07
N GLN A 65 -3.57 -18.94 -22.20
CA GLN A 65 -4.91 -19.53 -22.23
C GLN A 65 -4.95 -20.89 -21.52
N LEU A 66 -3.98 -21.77 -21.81
CA LEU A 66 -3.90 -23.07 -21.14
C LEU A 66 -3.71 -22.91 -19.63
N LEU A 67 -2.77 -22.06 -19.20
CA LEU A 67 -2.50 -21.85 -17.78
C LEU A 67 -3.67 -21.18 -17.06
N PHE A 68 -4.46 -20.38 -17.76
CA PHE A 68 -5.72 -19.85 -17.25
C PHE A 68 -6.74 -20.97 -17.01
N GLU A 69 -6.95 -21.87 -17.98
CA GLU A 69 -7.85 -23.03 -17.84
C GLU A 69 -7.39 -23.98 -16.73
N VAL A 70 -6.08 -24.24 -16.63
CA VAL A 70 -5.46 -25.01 -15.56
C VAL A 70 -5.71 -24.36 -14.19
N SER A 71 -5.53 -23.04 -14.10
CA SER A 71 -5.77 -22.26 -12.89
C SER A 71 -7.25 -22.24 -12.49
N GLN A 72 -8.15 -22.12 -13.46
CA GLN A 72 -9.60 -22.18 -13.22
C GLN A 72 -10.01 -23.57 -12.72
N ALA A 73 -9.53 -24.64 -13.34
CA ALA A 73 -9.81 -26.00 -12.87
C ALA A 73 -9.27 -26.26 -11.45
N LEU A 74 -8.11 -25.69 -11.10
CA LEU A 74 -7.58 -25.73 -9.73
C LEU A 74 -8.45 -24.91 -8.77
N TYR A 75 -8.90 -23.74 -9.22
CA TYR A 75 -9.72 -22.86 -8.41
C TYR A 75 -11.07 -23.51 -8.07
N ASP A 76 -11.76 -24.05 -9.07
CA ASP A 76 -13.06 -24.71 -8.91
C ASP A 76 -12.97 -25.98 -8.05
N ALA A 77 -11.82 -26.65 -8.04
CA ALA A 77 -11.57 -27.83 -7.23
C ALA A 77 -11.18 -27.52 -5.76
N THR A 78 -10.89 -26.25 -5.43
CA THR A 78 -10.35 -25.84 -4.13
C THR A 78 -11.34 -24.98 -3.35
N ASP A 79 -11.55 -25.28 -2.07
CA ASP A 79 -12.36 -24.43 -1.19
C ASP A 79 -11.52 -23.31 -0.55
N PHE A 80 -11.53 -22.13 -1.16
CA PHE A 80 -10.83 -20.94 -0.64
C PHE A 80 -11.53 -20.26 0.52
N ILE A 81 -12.68 -20.75 0.98
CA ILE A 81 -13.37 -20.19 2.16
C ILE A 81 -12.63 -20.59 3.45
N ASN A 82 -11.82 -21.67 3.44
CA ASN A 82 -11.18 -22.23 4.63
C ASN A 82 -9.66 -22.43 4.43
N ILE A 83 -8.90 -21.34 4.29
CA ILE A 83 -7.44 -21.32 3.98
C ILE A 83 -6.56 -21.75 5.18
N LYS A 84 -6.99 -22.74 5.97
CA LYS A 84 -6.15 -23.36 7.01
C LYS A 84 -5.32 -24.53 6.49
N ASP A 85 -5.61 -25.01 5.28
CA ASP A 85 -4.86 -26.07 4.60
C ASP A 85 -3.68 -25.46 3.83
N ASP A 86 -2.47 -25.98 4.07
CA ASP A 86 -1.25 -25.57 3.38
C ASP A 86 -1.33 -25.83 1.87
N ASN A 87 -2.10 -26.83 1.42
CA ASN A 87 -2.32 -27.09 0.00
C ASN A 87 -3.11 -25.96 -0.67
N ASN A 88 -4.15 -25.45 -0.02
CA ASN A 88 -4.96 -24.35 -0.56
C ASN A 88 -4.14 -23.06 -0.67
N ARG A 89 -3.22 -22.84 0.27
CA ARG A 89 -2.27 -21.71 0.23
C ARG A 89 -1.31 -21.84 -0.95
N GLN A 90 -0.81 -23.04 -1.22
CA GLN A 90 0.07 -23.28 -2.36
C GLN A 90 -0.67 -23.05 -3.69
N THR A 91 -1.90 -23.54 -3.83
CA THR A 91 -2.73 -23.29 -5.03
C THR A 91 -2.97 -21.79 -5.22
N ALA A 92 -3.38 -21.07 -4.17
CA ALA A 92 -3.57 -19.62 -4.22
C ALA A 92 -2.30 -18.88 -4.65
N HIS A 93 -1.13 -19.31 -4.14
CA HIS A 93 0.15 -18.72 -4.50
C HIS A 93 0.51 -18.97 -5.96
N LEU A 94 0.36 -20.20 -6.46
CA LEU A 94 0.65 -20.53 -7.86
C LEU A 94 -0.26 -19.76 -8.83
N ILE A 95 -1.56 -19.66 -8.52
CA ILE A 95 -2.51 -18.86 -9.34
C ILE A 95 -2.10 -17.38 -9.32
N SER A 96 -1.80 -16.83 -8.15
CA SER A 96 -1.35 -15.43 -8.03
C SER A 96 -0.07 -15.19 -8.82
N ARG A 97 0.89 -16.12 -8.73
CA ARG A 97 2.15 -16.04 -9.47
C ARG A 97 1.91 -16.12 -10.96
N PHE A 98 1.05 -17.00 -11.46
CA PHE A 98 0.67 -17.04 -12.87
C PHE A 98 0.16 -15.67 -13.35
N VAL A 99 -0.79 -15.07 -12.64
CA VAL A 99 -1.32 -13.74 -12.98
C VAL A 99 -0.22 -12.68 -12.98
N GLU A 100 0.75 -12.76 -12.06
CA GLU A 100 1.91 -11.86 -12.00
C GLU A 100 2.86 -12.01 -13.20
N MET A 101 3.07 -13.25 -13.68
CA MET A 101 4.04 -13.54 -14.74
C MET A 101 3.53 -13.24 -16.16
N VAL A 102 2.22 -13.08 -16.37
CA VAL A 102 1.67 -12.75 -17.69
C VAL A 102 2.09 -11.33 -18.13
N ASP A 103 2.68 -11.19 -19.32
CA ASP A 103 2.88 -9.88 -19.96
C ASP A 103 2.64 -9.95 -21.47
N TYR A 104 1.53 -9.35 -21.91
CA TYR A 104 1.18 -9.18 -23.33
C TYR A 104 2.01 -8.13 -24.08
N GLY A 105 3.08 -7.61 -23.48
CA GLY A 105 4.03 -6.73 -24.16
C GLY A 105 3.39 -5.39 -24.54
N ALA A 106 3.28 -5.13 -25.85
CA ALA A 106 2.69 -3.89 -26.38
C ALA A 106 1.15 -3.90 -26.38
N GLU A 107 0.51 -5.06 -26.27
CA GLU A 107 -0.95 -5.22 -26.27
C GLU A 107 -1.55 -4.92 -24.88
N MET A 108 -1.35 -3.69 -24.40
CA MET A 108 -1.73 -3.28 -23.03
C MET A 108 -3.24 -3.42 -22.76
N GLU A 109 -4.09 -3.17 -23.76
CA GLU A 109 -5.55 -3.36 -23.64
C GLU A 109 -5.92 -4.82 -23.42
N ARG A 110 -5.23 -5.74 -24.12
CA ARG A 110 -5.41 -7.17 -23.95
C ARG A 110 -4.98 -7.62 -22.56
N HIS A 111 -3.87 -7.08 -22.06
CA HIS A 111 -3.44 -7.34 -20.69
C HIS A 111 -4.50 -6.87 -19.68
N LEU A 112 -5.05 -5.66 -19.83
CA LEU A 112 -6.08 -5.18 -18.91
C LEU A 112 -7.37 -6.04 -18.97
N MET A 113 -7.77 -6.52 -20.14
CA MET A 113 -8.89 -7.48 -20.28
C MET A 113 -8.61 -8.79 -19.54
N PHE A 114 -7.39 -9.33 -19.66
CA PHE A 114 -6.96 -10.51 -18.91
C PHE A 114 -7.03 -10.29 -17.39
N LEU A 115 -6.61 -9.12 -16.89
CA LEU A 115 -6.74 -8.80 -15.46
C LEU A 115 -8.21 -8.72 -15.02
N ALA A 116 -9.09 -8.19 -15.88
CA ALA A 116 -10.53 -8.14 -15.62
C ALA A 116 -11.15 -9.54 -15.54
N GLU A 117 -10.77 -10.43 -16.44
CA GLU A 117 -11.19 -11.83 -16.45
C GLU A 117 -10.69 -12.56 -15.19
N CYS A 118 -9.42 -12.37 -14.82
CA CYS A 118 -8.87 -12.93 -13.59
C CYS A 118 -9.58 -12.42 -12.33
N ARG A 119 -9.99 -11.14 -12.30
CA ARG A 119 -10.76 -10.56 -11.18
C ARG A 119 -12.11 -11.24 -11.00
N GLU A 120 -12.77 -11.59 -12.09
CA GLU A 120 -14.07 -12.27 -12.09
C GLU A 120 -13.90 -13.73 -11.64
N THR A 121 -12.97 -14.46 -12.25
CA THR A 121 -12.75 -15.89 -12.02
C THR A 121 -12.18 -16.19 -10.64
N PHE A 122 -11.11 -15.48 -10.24
CA PHE A 122 -10.35 -15.79 -9.02
C PHE A 122 -10.70 -14.89 -7.82
N ASN A 123 -11.94 -14.42 -7.75
CA ASN A 123 -12.39 -13.45 -6.74
C ASN A 123 -12.26 -13.95 -5.29
N GLY A 124 -12.19 -15.25 -5.07
CA GLY A 124 -12.04 -15.89 -3.76
C GLY A 124 -10.62 -15.86 -3.20
N ILE A 125 -9.60 -15.51 -4.01
CA ILE A 125 -8.20 -15.49 -3.58
C ILE A 125 -7.76 -14.05 -3.27
N PRO A 126 -7.51 -13.68 -1.99
CA PRO A 126 -7.08 -12.34 -1.62
C PRO A 126 -5.77 -11.88 -2.28
N GLU A 127 -4.80 -12.79 -2.42
CA GLU A 127 -3.48 -12.54 -3.02
C GLU A 127 -3.57 -12.17 -4.51
N VAL A 128 -4.52 -12.77 -5.24
CA VAL A 128 -4.76 -12.46 -6.64
C VAL A 128 -5.23 -11.01 -6.76
N LYS A 129 -6.17 -10.56 -5.92
CA LYS A 129 -6.68 -9.17 -5.95
C LYS A 129 -5.57 -8.13 -5.78
N GLU A 130 -4.63 -8.38 -4.87
CA GLU A 130 -3.46 -7.53 -4.69
C GLU A 130 -2.58 -7.50 -5.94
N THR A 131 -2.31 -8.67 -6.52
CA THR A 131 -1.54 -8.83 -7.75
C THR A 131 -2.20 -8.07 -8.91
N LEU A 132 -3.52 -8.21 -9.07
CA LEU A 132 -4.29 -7.52 -10.11
C LEU A 132 -4.15 -6.00 -10.05
N VAL A 133 -4.26 -5.42 -8.85
CA VAL A 133 -4.11 -3.97 -8.66
C VAL A 133 -2.69 -3.52 -9.03
N ARG A 134 -1.66 -4.23 -8.59
CA ARG A 134 -0.26 -3.88 -8.91
C ARG A 134 0.06 -4.06 -10.39
N SER A 135 -0.43 -5.12 -11.03
CA SER A 135 -0.29 -5.33 -12.47
C SER A 135 -0.98 -4.21 -13.26
N SER A 136 -2.19 -3.81 -12.86
CA SER A 136 -2.89 -2.67 -13.46
C SER A 136 -2.13 -1.35 -13.30
N ASN A 137 -1.60 -1.08 -12.11
CA ASN A 137 -0.76 0.09 -11.84
C ASN A 137 0.53 0.08 -12.69
N SER A 138 1.16 -1.09 -12.86
CA SER A 138 2.32 -1.27 -13.73
C SER A 138 1.97 -0.99 -15.20
N LEU A 139 0.83 -1.48 -15.68
CA LEU A 139 0.31 -1.17 -17.02
C LEU A 139 0.08 0.32 -17.22
N ALA A 140 -0.51 1.00 -16.24
CA ALA A 140 -0.68 2.45 -16.28
C ALA A 140 0.67 3.17 -16.37
N VAL A 141 1.67 2.79 -15.58
CA VAL A 141 3.02 3.36 -15.64
C VAL A 141 3.70 3.09 -16.99
N LYS A 142 3.56 1.87 -17.54
CA LYS A 142 4.08 1.51 -18.87
C LYS A 142 3.45 2.37 -19.96
N ALA A 143 2.13 2.58 -19.89
CA ALA A 143 1.40 3.45 -20.80
C ALA A 143 1.83 4.92 -20.69
N LEU A 144 2.05 5.44 -19.47
CA LEU A 144 2.57 6.79 -19.25
C LEU A 144 3.97 6.97 -19.86
N LYS A 145 4.85 5.97 -19.71
CA LYS A 145 6.19 5.97 -20.32
C LYS A 145 6.14 5.92 -21.85
N ALA A 146 5.16 5.23 -22.43
CA ALA A 146 4.94 5.18 -23.88
C ALA A 146 4.37 6.49 -24.47
N GLY A 147 3.91 7.42 -23.61
CA GLY A 147 3.55 8.79 -23.96
C GLY A 147 2.09 9.15 -23.66
N LYS A 148 1.81 10.46 -23.63
CA LYS A 148 0.52 11.03 -23.19
C LYS A 148 -0.72 10.60 -24.01
N LYS A 149 -0.53 10.03 -25.20
CA LYS A 149 -1.64 9.51 -26.04
C LYS A 149 -2.44 8.39 -25.36
N HIS A 150 -1.87 7.72 -24.36
CA HIS A 150 -2.50 6.62 -23.63
C HIS A 150 -3.25 7.05 -22.37
N ILE A 151 -3.52 8.35 -22.17
CA ILE A 151 -4.14 8.83 -20.92
C ILE A 151 -5.51 8.19 -20.63
N ASN A 152 -6.30 7.89 -21.67
CA ASN A 152 -7.58 7.21 -21.49
C ASN A 152 -7.40 5.77 -21.00
N PHE A 153 -6.39 5.07 -21.51
CA PHE A 153 -6.02 3.74 -21.02
C PHE A 153 -5.52 3.78 -19.58
N VAL A 154 -4.72 4.79 -19.21
CA VAL A 154 -4.29 5.01 -17.82
C VAL A 154 -5.51 5.19 -16.90
N LYS A 155 -6.51 5.97 -17.31
CA LYS A 155 -7.77 6.10 -16.55
C LYS A 155 -8.50 4.77 -16.41
N SER A 156 -8.52 3.93 -17.45
CA SER A 156 -9.10 2.58 -17.38
C SER A 156 -8.37 1.68 -16.37
N CYS A 157 -7.03 1.71 -16.35
CA CYS A 157 -6.24 0.99 -15.35
C CYS A 157 -6.53 1.47 -13.92
N LEU A 158 -6.60 2.79 -13.72
CA LEU A 158 -6.91 3.37 -12.41
C LEU A 158 -8.31 3.01 -11.95
N ALA A 159 -9.31 3.12 -12.84
CA ALA A 159 -10.69 2.73 -12.53
C ALA A 159 -10.77 1.24 -12.16
N PHE A 160 -10.04 0.36 -12.87
CA PHE A 160 -9.93 -1.05 -12.52
C PHE A 160 -9.33 -1.25 -11.12
N SER A 161 -8.25 -0.54 -10.78
CA SER A 161 -7.63 -0.59 -9.46
C SER A 161 -8.60 -0.09 -8.38
N GLU A 162 -9.25 1.06 -8.59
CA GLU A 162 -10.21 1.69 -7.68
C GLU A 162 -11.39 0.79 -7.32
N VAL A 163 -11.93 0.02 -8.29
CA VAL A 163 -13.04 -0.92 -8.03
C VAL A 163 -12.57 -2.26 -7.47
N THR A 164 -11.27 -2.55 -7.50
CA THR A 164 -10.70 -3.82 -7.04
C THR A 164 -10.19 -3.72 -5.60
N ILE A 165 -9.56 -2.60 -5.26
CA ILE A 165 -8.96 -2.36 -3.94
C ILE A 165 -9.95 -2.60 -2.77
N PRO A 166 -11.22 -2.14 -2.80
CA PRO A 166 -12.18 -2.39 -1.72
C PRO A 166 -12.45 -3.87 -1.42
N SER A 167 -12.14 -4.77 -2.36
CA SER A 167 -12.35 -6.22 -2.20
C SER A 167 -11.15 -6.95 -1.58
N VAL A 168 -10.05 -6.25 -1.31
CA VAL A 168 -8.84 -6.78 -0.65
C VAL A 168 -9.10 -6.88 0.85
N SER A 169 -8.82 -8.04 1.45
CA SER A 169 -9.19 -8.34 2.84
C SER A 169 -8.20 -7.84 3.89
N THR A 170 -6.96 -7.55 3.52
CA THR A 170 -5.89 -7.19 4.47
C THR A 170 -5.76 -5.68 4.61
N PRO A 171 -6.00 -5.10 5.80
CA PRO A 171 -5.99 -3.64 6.00
C PRO A 171 -4.71 -2.92 5.54
N MET A 172 -3.53 -3.47 5.84
CA MET A 172 -2.25 -2.86 5.42
C MET A 172 -2.05 -2.88 3.92
N LYS A 173 -2.44 -3.98 3.28
CA LYS A 173 -2.37 -4.08 1.82
C LYS A 173 -3.36 -3.09 1.21
N HIS A 174 -4.55 -2.95 1.80
CA HIS A 174 -5.57 -2.00 1.40
C HIS A 174 -5.02 -0.55 1.38
N LEU A 175 -4.42 -0.10 2.49
CA LEU A 175 -3.81 1.23 2.58
C LEU A 175 -2.68 1.43 1.58
N ASN A 176 -1.75 0.48 1.50
CA ASN A 176 -0.61 0.59 0.58
C ASN A 176 -1.06 0.65 -0.89
N LEU A 177 -2.05 -0.17 -1.28
CA LEU A 177 -2.57 -0.18 -2.64
C LEU A 177 -3.27 1.13 -3.00
N TYR A 178 -4.00 1.77 -2.08
CA TYR A 178 -4.53 3.12 -2.32
C TYR A 178 -3.41 4.13 -2.57
N LEU A 179 -2.37 4.14 -1.73
CA LEU A 179 -1.24 5.07 -1.88
C LEU A 179 -0.45 4.83 -3.17
N GLU A 180 -0.13 3.57 -3.49
CA GLU A 180 0.54 3.17 -4.73
C GLU A 180 -0.28 3.61 -5.96
N THR A 181 -1.60 3.41 -5.94
CA THR A 181 -2.48 3.80 -7.04
C THR A 181 -2.60 5.32 -7.15
N ALA A 182 -2.64 6.04 -6.02
CA ALA A 182 -2.65 7.51 -6.00
C ALA A 182 -1.36 8.10 -6.57
N GLU A 183 -0.19 7.49 -6.28
CA GLU A 183 1.09 7.86 -6.87
C GLU A 183 1.05 7.71 -8.40
N VAL A 184 0.51 6.61 -8.93
CA VAL A 184 0.33 6.42 -10.37
C VAL A 184 -0.61 7.46 -10.98
N ALA A 185 -1.70 7.80 -10.28
CA ALA A 185 -2.61 8.87 -10.72
C ALA A 185 -1.91 10.24 -10.80
N LEU A 186 -1.08 10.60 -9.81
CA LEU A 186 -0.28 11.82 -9.84
C LEU A 186 0.75 11.82 -10.98
N LEU A 187 1.42 10.70 -11.24
CA LEU A 187 2.32 10.56 -12.39
C LEU A 187 1.58 10.84 -13.70
N GLY A 188 0.32 10.42 -13.79
CA GLY A 188 -0.56 10.67 -14.95
C GLY A 188 -1.17 12.06 -15.03
N GLY A 189 -0.98 12.95 -14.04
CA GLY A 189 -1.67 14.24 -14.01
C GLY A 189 -3.15 14.16 -13.60
N LEU A 190 -3.58 13.02 -13.07
CA LEU A 190 -4.99 12.70 -12.78
C LEU A 190 -5.32 13.03 -11.32
N ILE A 191 -5.31 14.32 -11.00
CA ILE A 191 -5.44 14.84 -9.63
C ILE A 191 -6.73 14.34 -8.95
N SER A 192 -7.87 14.31 -9.64
CA SER A 192 -9.14 13.87 -9.05
C SER A 192 -9.13 12.41 -8.61
N HIS A 193 -8.46 11.54 -9.37
CA HIS A 193 -8.27 10.13 -8.99
C HIS A 193 -7.35 10.02 -7.78
N SER A 194 -6.23 10.75 -7.78
CA SER A 194 -5.31 10.80 -6.63
C SER A 194 -6.01 11.28 -5.36
N ASP A 195 -6.80 12.35 -5.44
CA ASP A 195 -7.53 12.92 -4.30
C ASP A 195 -8.53 11.90 -3.72
N GLY A 196 -9.32 11.26 -4.59
CA GLY A 196 -10.26 10.21 -4.19
C GLY A 196 -9.57 9.03 -3.51
N LEU A 197 -8.49 8.50 -4.10
CA LEU A 197 -7.70 7.41 -3.54
C LEU A 197 -7.06 7.75 -2.19
N VAL A 198 -6.55 8.98 -2.06
CA VAL A 198 -6.01 9.50 -0.80
C VAL A 198 -7.10 9.57 0.26
N MET A 199 -8.28 10.11 -0.07
CA MET A 199 -9.40 10.15 0.87
C MET A 199 -9.85 8.75 1.29
N SER A 200 -9.97 7.80 0.36
CA SER A 200 -10.26 6.40 0.68
C SER A 200 -9.20 5.77 1.59
N SER A 201 -7.92 6.15 1.45
CA SER A 201 -6.87 5.71 2.37
C SER A 201 -7.06 6.26 3.79
N VAL A 202 -7.56 7.49 3.95
CA VAL A 202 -7.85 8.08 5.26
C VAL A 202 -9.08 7.42 5.88
N GLU A 203 -10.14 7.18 5.10
CA GLU A 203 -11.34 6.47 5.56
C GLU A 203 -11.02 5.04 6.05
N CYS A 204 -10.04 4.38 5.44
CA CYS A 204 -9.54 3.09 5.91
C CYS A 204 -8.95 3.13 7.33
N LEU A 205 -8.43 4.28 7.79
CA LEU A 205 -7.94 4.44 9.16
C LEU A 205 -9.09 4.48 10.18
N GLU A 206 -10.28 4.89 9.76
CA GLU A 206 -11.47 5.02 10.61
C GLU A 206 -12.29 3.72 10.68
N ASN A 207 -12.25 2.92 9.60
CA ASN A 207 -13.14 1.77 9.39
C ASN A 207 -13.01 0.67 10.46
N GLU A 208 -14.15 0.30 11.06
CA GLU A 208 -14.23 -0.68 12.14
C GLU A 208 -13.98 -2.13 11.73
N SER A 209 -14.33 -2.50 10.50
CA SER A 209 -14.18 -3.86 9.99
C SER A 209 -12.72 -4.31 9.79
N LEU A 210 -11.82 -3.34 9.60
CA LEU A 210 -10.39 -3.56 9.40
C LEU A 210 -9.59 -3.59 10.73
N ARG A 211 -10.25 -3.35 11.87
CA ARG A 211 -9.61 -3.15 13.19
C ARG A 211 -8.95 -4.39 13.78
N ASP A 212 -9.52 -5.58 13.58
CA ASP A 212 -8.92 -6.79 14.17
C ASP A 212 -7.60 -7.16 13.51
N GLY A 213 -7.46 -6.90 12.20
CA GLY A 213 -6.16 -6.94 11.51
C GLY A 213 -5.22 -5.86 12.05
N LEU A 214 -5.73 -4.61 12.16
CA LEU A 214 -4.96 -3.44 12.60
C LEU A 214 -4.38 -3.55 14.02
N LYS A 215 -5.07 -4.21 14.96
CA LYS A 215 -4.63 -4.40 16.35
C LYS A 215 -3.42 -5.33 16.49
N SER A 216 -3.25 -6.25 15.55
CA SER A 216 -2.13 -7.21 15.53
C SER A 216 -0.88 -6.66 14.83
N MET A 217 -0.97 -5.45 14.30
CA MET A 217 0.09 -4.86 13.51
C MET A 217 1.17 -4.23 14.37
N ASP A 218 2.38 -4.32 13.84
CA ASP A 218 3.51 -3.58 14.33
C ASP A 218 3.29 -2.06 14.17
N VAL A 219 3.57 -1.32 15.25
CA VAL A 219 3.40 0.14 15.34
C VAL A 219 4.25 0.85 14.29
N ASP A 220 5.46 0.36 14.04
CA ASP A 220 6.40 1.00 13.10
C ASP A 220 5.94 0.84 11.66
N SER A 221 5.36 -0.31 11.32
CA SER A 221 4.77 -0.59 10.01
C SER A 221 3.61 0.35 9.69
N MET A 222 2.68 0.56 10.64
CA MET A 222 1.56 1.48 10.45
C MET A 222 2.04 2.94 10.36
N ALA A 223 2.96 3.34 11.25
CA ALA A 223 3.55 4.67 11.19
C ALA A 223 4.24 4.92 9.84
N SER A 224 4.93 3.93 9.27
CA SER A 224 5.56 4.03 7.96
C SER A 224 4.54 4.30 6.84
N VAL A 225 3.37 3.67 6.87
CA VAL A 225 2.31 3.90 5.86
C VAL A 225 1.72 5.31 6.01
N VAL A 226 1.49 5.77 7.23
CA VAL A 226 1.02 7.14 7.46
C VAL A 226 2.08 8.17 7.06
N CYS A 227 3.35 7.91 7.32
CA CYS A 227 4.45 8.75 6.82
C CYS A 227 4.50 8.77 5.28
N LYS A 228 4.23 7.64 4.61
CA LYS A 228 4.12 7.57 3.14
C LYS A 228 2.96 8.44 2.65
N LEU A 229 1.80 8.34 3.29
CA LEU A 229 0.64 9.21 3.00
C LEU A 229 1.01 10.70 3.19
N CYS A 230 1.62 11.07 4.32
CA CYS A 230 2.05 12.44 4.54
C CYS A 230 3.05 12.92 3.49
N SER A 231 3.98 12.06 3.06
CA SER A 231 4.94 12.38 2.01
C SER A 231 4.26 12.59 0.66
N LEU A 232 3.26 11.77 0.33
CA LEU A 232 2.45 11.93 -0.88
C LEU A 232 1.71 13.28 -0.89
N LEU A 233 1.17 13.71 0.24
CA LEU A 233 0.43 14.97 0.38
C LEU A 233 1.25 16.24 0.12
N VAL A 234 2.59 16.15 0.15
CA VAL A 234 3.44 17.26 -0.30
C VAL A 234 3.24 17.54 -1.80
N MET A 235 3.01 16.49 -2.59
CA MET A 235 2.85 16.58 -4.05
C MET A 235 1.38 16.72 -4.50
N VAL A 236 0.43 16.32 -3.67
CA VAL A 236 -1.01 16.43 -4.00
C VAL A 236 -1.43 17.90 -3.87
N PRO A 237 -1.91 18.53 -4.96
CA PRO A 237 -2.39 19.91 -4.90
C PRO A 237 -3.67 19.98 -4.07
N GLY A 238 -3.73 20.94 -3.15
CA GLY A 238 -4.91 21.18 -2.33
C GLY A 238 -6.09 21.70 -3.13
N ASN A 239 -7.30 21.42 -2.66
CA ASN A 239 -8.53 21.97 -3.23
C ASN A 239 -8.72 23.43 -2.76
N PRO A 240 -8.69 24.45 -3.65
CA PRO A 240 -8.84 25.84 -3.25
C PRO A 240 -10.23 26.18 -2.66
N GLU A 241 -11.26 25.40 -3.00
CA GLU A 241 -12.64 25.64 -2.55
C GLU A 241 -12.91 25.04 -1.16
N LYS A 242 -12.33 23.87 -0.87
CA LYS A 242 -12.54 23.16 0.41
C LYS A 242 -11.47 23.47 1.46
N GLY A 243 -10.32 23.99 1.04
CA GLY A 243 -9.16 24.20 1.89
C GLY A 243 -8.24 22.97 1.89
N MET A 244 -6.94 23.20 1.71
CA MET A 244 -5.96 22.13 1.56
C MET A 244 -5.74 21.29 2.82
N VAL A 245 -5.99 21.87 3.99
CA VAL A 245 -5.79 21.19 5.28
C VAL A 245 -6.93 20.20 5.58
N GLU A 246 -7.91 20.02 4.69
CA GLU A 246 -9.00 19.04 4.84
C GLU A 246 -8.46 17.62 5.06
N ILE A 247 -7.60 17.12 4.17
CA ILE A 247 -7.03 15.77 4.31
C ILE A 247 -6.20 15.64 5.59
N LEU A 248 -5.40 16.67 5.91
CA LEU A 248 -4.63 16.75 7.15
C LEU A 248 -5.52 16.67 8.39
N LYS A 249 -6.64 17.41 8.40
CA LYS A 249 -7.65 17.39 9.46
C LYS A 249 -8.34 16.03 9.55
N SER A 250 -8.61 15.38 8.43
CA SER A 250 -9.20 14.04 8.39
C SER A 250 -8.25 13.00 8.99
N ILE A 251 -6.96 13.02 8.64
CA ILE A 251 -5.95 12.13 9.26
C ILE A 251 -5.86 12.40 10.76
N PHE A 252 -5.84 13.67 11.18
CA PHE A 252 -5.84 14.04 12.59
C PHE A 252 -7.09 13.51 13.32
N SER A 253 -8.29 13.75 12.78
CA SER A 253 -9.56 13.30 13.33
C SER A 253 -9.64 11.77 13.44
N ALA A 254 -9.25 11.06 12.40
CA ALA A 254 -9.17 9.60 12.37
C ALA A 254 -8.21 9.08 13.46
N THR A 255 -7.08 9.75 13.67
CA THR A 255 -6.10 9.39 14.70
C THR A 255 -6.64 9.64 16.11
N CYS A 256 -7.30 10.78 16.35
CA CYS A 256 -7.89 11.07 17.66
C CYS A 256 -9.00 10.09 18.02
N SER A 257 -9.93 9.84 17.08
CA SER A 257 -11.06 8.92 17.26
C SER A 257 -10.68 7.44 17.32
N SER A 258 -9.47 7.08 16.90
CA SER A 258 -8.97 5.70 16.97
C SER A 258 -8.79 5.24 18.42
N SER A 259 -9.76 4.46 18.92
CA SER A 259 -9.67 3.81 20.24
C SER A 259 -8.70 2.64 20.27
N TRP A 260 -8.33 2.11 19.10
CA TRP A 260 -7.43 0.97 18.95
C TRP A 260 -5.94 1.37 18.85
N ALA A 261 -5.64 2.62 18.48
CA ALA A 261 -4.25 3.03 18.29
C ALA A 261 -3.55 3.23 19.64
N MET A 262 -2.45 2.52 19.85
CA MET A 262 -1.61 2.72 21.01
C MET A 262 -1.10 4.19 21.06
N PRO A 263 -0.90 4.77 22.25
CA PRO A 263 -0.39 6.15 22.39
C PRO A 263 0.87 6.41 21.56
N ARG A 264 1.79 5.43 21.49
CA ARG A 264 3.00 5.50 20.68
C ARG A 264 2.74 5.65 19.18
N LEU A 265 1.73 4.95 18.64
CA LEU A 265 1.34 5.11 17.24
C LEU A 265 0.77 6.52 17.00
N LYS A 266 -0.11 6.99 17.89
CA LYS A 266 -0.68 8.35 17.79
C LYS A 266 0.40 9.42 17.80
N VAL A 267 1.36 9.33 18.73
CA VAL A 267 2.52 10.25 18.81
C VAL A 267 3.30 10.28 17.48
N LYS A 268 3.57 9.12 16.88
CA LYS A 268 4.26 9.04 15.58
C LYS A 268 3.47 9.69 14.45
N ILE A 269 2.16 9.44 14.40
CA ILE A 269 1.28 10.05 13.39
C ILE A 269 1.21 11.56 13.57
N PHE A 270 1.06 12.06 14.80
CA PHE A 270 1.08 13.50 15.08
C PHE A 270 2.42 14.14 14.70
N CYS A 271 3.54 13.46 14.95
CA CYS A 271 4.86 13.91 14.49
C CYS A 271 4.95 13.99 12.95
N ALA A 272 4.38 13.02 12.24
CA ALA A 272 4.29 13.04 10.77
C ALA A 272 3.44 14.21 10.27
N ILE A 273 2.29 14.48 10.90
CA ILE A 273 1.40 15.62 10.59
C ILE A 273 2.11 16.97 10.84
N ILE A 274 2.86 17.10 11.94
CA ILE A 274 3.65 18.31 12.24
C ILE A 274 4.74 18.52 11.18
N THR A 275 5.44 17.46 10.80
CA THR A 275 6.49 17.50 9.77
C THR A 275 5.91 17.87 8.40
N LEU A 276 4.75 17.32 8.04
CA LEU A 276 4.03 17.67 6.82
C LEU A 276 3.60 19.13 6.85
N SER A 277 2.96 19.60 7.93
CA SER A 277 2.54 20.99 8.08
C SER A 277 3.71 21.96 7.94
N SER A 278 4.86 21.63 8.54
CA SER A 278 6.10 22.41 8.38
C SER A 278 6.60 22.42 6.94
N THR A 279 6.60 21.25 6.28
CA THR A 279 7.02 21.12 4.88
C THR A 279 6.17 21.97 3.95
N LEU A 280 4.85 21.95 4.14
CA LEU A 280 3.88 22.72 3.38
C LEU A 280 3.92 24.23 3.66
N PHE A 281 4.48 24.64 4.80
CA PHE A 281 4.67 26.04 5.15
C PHE A 281 5.86 26.69 4.41
N GLN A 282 6.77 25.88 3.86
CA GLN A 282 7.97 26.38 3.18
C GLN A 282 7.60 27.11 1.89
N ASP A 283 8.36 28.16 1.57
CA ASP A 283 8.14 28.94 0.33
C ASP A 283 8.51 28.14 -0.93
N ASN A 284 9.33 27.08 -0.79
CA ASN A 284 9.62 26.12 -1.84
C ASN A 284 9.50 24.71 -1.26
N LEU A 285 8.69 23.87 -1.90
CA LEU A 285 8.55 22.48 -1.45
C LEU A 285 9.82 21.66 -1.77
N PRO A 286 10.20 20.71 -0.90
CA PRO A 286 11.44 19.93 -1.05
C PRO A 286 11.42 18.99 -2.27
N TYR A 287 10.23 18.61 -2.73
CA TYR A 287 10.02 17.79 -3.93
C TYR A 287 8.64 18.08 -4.51
N ARG A 288 8.43 17.67 -5.76
CA ARG A 288 7.22 17.93 -6.55
C ARG A 288 6.85 16.68 -7.35
N SER A 289 5.60 16.64 -7.84
CA SER A 289 5.19 15.60 -8.78
C SER A 289 6.09 15.60 -10.02
N ALA A 290 6.36 14.40 -10.55
CA ALA A 290 7.12 14.26 -11.79
C ALA A 290 6.37 14.81 -13.02
N ASN A 291 5.04 14.91 -12.94
CA ASN A 291 4.25 15.51 -14.00
C ASN A 291 4.30 17.05 -13.88
N PRO A 292 4.88 17.77 -14.86
CA PRO A 292 5.07 19.21 -14.78
C PRO A 292 3.77 20.02 -14.86
N GLU A 293 2.66 19.39 -15.24
CA GLU A 293 1.33 20.04 -15.27
C GLU A 293 0.71 20.14 -13.87
N ILE A 294 1.21 19.38 -12.89
CA ILE A 294 0.76 19.47 -11.51
C ILE A 294 1.52 20.60 -10.82
N ILE A 295 0.78 21.64 -10.43
CA ILE A 295 1.30 22.78 -9.69
C ILE A 295 1.35 22.43 -8.20
N GLY A 296 2.51 22.59 -7.59
CA GLY A 296 2.71 22.36 -6.15
C GLY A 296 2.02 23.41 -5.28
N ASN A 297 1.79 23.07 -4.01
CA ASN A 297 1.07 23.93 -3.07
C ASN A 297 1.79 25.24 -2.74
N ASP A 298 3.13 25.27 -2.82
CA ASP A 298 3.95 26.47 -2.70
C ASP A 298 3.61 27.53 -3.76
N LEU A 299 3.27 27.09 -4.97
CA LEU A 299 2.88 27.96 -6.08
C LEU A 299 1.37 28.20 -6.10
N LEU A 300 0.56 27.18 -5.83
CA LEU A 300 -0.89 27.24 -5.88
C LEU A 300 -1.45 28.24 -4.85
N PHE A 301 -0.88 28.26 -3.65
CA PHE A 301 -1.27 29.16 -2.55
C PHE A 301 -0.26 30.29 -2.34
N PHE A 302 0.53 30.62 -3.35
CA PHE A 302 1.54 31.68 -3.24
C PHE A 302 0.89 33.02 -2.85
N GLY A 303 1.38 33.62 -1.76
CA GLY A 303 0.87 34.89 -1.24
C GLY A 303 -0.46 34.79 -0.47
N ASP A 304 -1.08 33.61 -0.36
CA ASP A 304 -2.27 33.42 0.44
C ASP A 304 -1.93 33.27 1.93
N HIS A 305 -2.15 34.33 2.70
CA HIS A 305 -1.93 34.31 4.14
C HIS A 305 -2.95 33.44 4.90
N SER A 306 -4.12 33.15 4.32
CA SER A 306 -5.12 32.28 4.95
C SER A 306 -4.63 30.84 5.01
N TYR A 307 -3.94 30.38 3.95
CA TYR A 307 -3.31 29.06 3.88
C TYR A 307 -2.30 28.82 5.02
N LYS A 308 -1.33 29.71 5.17
CA LYS A 308 -0.32 29.62 6.25
C LYS A 308 -0.95 29.71 7.64
N LYS A 309 -2.02 30.49 7.82
CA LYS A 309 -2.77 30.57 9.09
C LYS A 309 -3.49 29.26 9.40
N GLU A 310 -4.09 28.61 8.39
CA GLU A 310 -4.77 27.33 8.57
C GLU A 310 -3.80 26.22 8.97
N LEU A 311 -2.64 26.13 8.34
CA LEU A 311 -1.57 25.20 8.72
C LEU A 311 -1.10 25.41 10.16
N VAL A 312 -0.89 26.66 10.57
CA VAL A 312 -0.51 27.00 11.97
C VAL A 312 -1.61 26.58 12.94
N SER A 313 -2.88 26.85 12.62
CA SER A 313 -4.02 26.47 13.47
C SER A 313 -4.14 24.95 13.61
N CYS A 314 -4.00 24.20 12.51
CA CYS A 314 -4.00 22.74 12.54
C CYS A 314 -2.82 22.21 13.36
N THR A 315 -1.62 22.74 13.14
CA THR A 315 -0.43 22.36 13.91
C THR A 315 -0.61 22.59 15.41
N GLN A 316 -1.25 23.69 15.82
CA GLN A 316 -1.53 23.97 17.23
C GLN A 316 -2.46 22.94 17.86
N LEU A 317 -3.50 22.49 17.15
CA LEU A 317 -4.41 21.44 17.61
C LEU A 317 -3.66 20.10 17.78
N VAL A 318 -2.84 19.74 16.78
CA VAL A 318 -2.04 18.51 16.80
C VAL A 318 -1.04 18.52 17.96
N LEU A 319 -0.37 19.65 18.22
CA LEU A 319 0.56 19.79 19.34
C LEU A 319 -0.13 19.61 20.70
N GLY A 320 -1.36 20.12 20.85
CA GLY A 320 -2.16 19.93 22.07
C GLY A 320 -2.43 18.46 22.33
N GLU A 321 -3.04 17.78 21.34
CA GLU A 321 -3.39 16.35 21.45
C GLU A 321 -2.15 15.46 21.62
N LEU A 322 -1.03 15.81 20.97
CA LEU A 322 0.25 15.13 21.13
C LEU A 322 0.73 15.14 22.58
N VAL A 323 0.69 16.31 23.23
CA VAL A 323 1.09 16.45 24.64
C VAL A 323 0.13 15.69 25.55
N ASP A 324 -1.17 15.84 25.34
CA ASP A 324 -2.19 15.18 26.15
C ASP A 324 -2.06 13.65 26.06
N THR A 325 -1.81 13.11 24.85
CA THR A 325 -1.56 11.69 24.61
C THR A 325 -0.32 11.19 25.38
N ILE A 326 0.76 11.97 25.39
CA ILE A 326 1.99 11.61 26.12
C ILE A 326 1.73 11.63 27.63
N GLU A 327 1.07 12.65 28.15
CA GLU A 327 0.84 12.80 29.59
C GLU A 327 -0.09 11.71 30.16
N GLN A 328 -1.02 11.22 29.34
CA GLN A 328 -1.94 10.13 29.70
C GLN A 328 -1.30 8.73 29.64
N GLU A 329 -0.11 8.57 29.04
CA GLU A 329 0.55 7.27 28.94
C GLU A 329 0.95 6.74 30.32
N SER A 330 0.43 5.58 30.71
CA SER A 330 0.68 4.96 32.01
C SER A 330 2.13 4.53 32.25
N SER A 331 2.81 4.03 31.21
CA SER A 331 4.17 3.50 31.31
C SER A 331 5.19 4.65 31.34
N GLN A 332 5.93 4.78 32.45
CA GLN A 332 6.96 5.81 32.60
C GLN A 332 7.99 5.75 31.46
N ILE A 333 8.52 4.57 31.14
CA ILE A 333 9.52 4.42 30.08
C ILE A 333 8.93 4.82 28.71
N ALA A 334 7.72 4.37 28.38
CA ALA A 334 7.08 4.72 27.12
C ALA A 334 6.80 6.23 27.04
N ARG A 335 6.24 6.81 28.10
CA ARG A 335 5.98 8.25 28.24
C ARG A 335 7.25 9.07 28.00
N GLY A 336 8.35 8.70 28.65
CA GLY A 336 9.62 9.40 28.53
C GLY A 336 10.22 9.31 27.12
N ASN A 337 10.17 8.13 26.50
CA ASN A 337 10.63 7.93 25.12
C ASN A 337 9.79 8.73 24.11
N MET A 338 8.47 8.71 24.24
CA MET A 338 7.57 9.49 23.38
C MET A 338 7.77 10.99 23.56
N ALA A 339 8.00 11.46 24.79
CA ALA A 339 8.30 12.86 25.05
C ALA A 339 9.61 13.31 24.37
N LEU A 340 10.64 12.47 24.36
CA LEU A 340 11.89 12.73 23.63
C LEU A 340 11.67 12.72 22.11
N GLU A 341 10.93 11.75 21.58
CA GLU A 341 10.62 11.65 20.16
C GLU A 341 9.86 12.91 19.69
N ALA A 342 8.80 13.29 20.41
CA ALA A 342 8.03 14.50 20.16
C ALA A 342 8.89 15.77 20.24
N CYS A 343 9.74 15.89 21.26
CA CYS A 343 10.62 17.05 21.42
C CYS A 343 11.62 17.20 20.25
N ASN A 344 12.23 16.09 19.82
CA ASN A 344 13.12 16.08 18.65
C ASN A 344 12.35 16.42 17.37
N CYS A 345 11.16 15.85 17.17
CA CYS A 345 10.31 16.19 16.02
C CYS A 345 9.98 17.69 15.99
N ILE A 346 9.45 18.24 17.09
CA ILE A 346 9.03 19.64 17.19
C ILE A 346 10.20 20.58 16.93
N SER A 347 11.36 20.32 17.56
CA SER A 347 12.54 21.17 17.40
C SER A 347 13.13 21.13 15.98
N SER A 348 12.99 20.01 15.27
CA SER A 348 13.42 19.89 13.88
C SER A 348 12.44 20.53 12.89
N ALA A 349 11.14 20.48 13.20
CA ALA A 349 10.08 20.87 12.28
C ALA A 349 9.65 22.34 12.45
N LEU A 350 9.71 22.91 13.66
CA LEU A 350 9.14 24.23 13.95
C LEU A 350 10.21 25.27 14.26
N ILE A 351 9.91 26.54 13.94
CA ILE A 351 10.77 27.67 14.32
C ILE A 351 10.73 27.85 15.84
N MET A 352 11.91 27.84 16.47
CA MET A 352 12.07 28.02 17.91
C MET A 352 11.72 29.44 18.35
N ASN A 353 10.46 29.63 18.73
CA ASN A 353 9.97 30.82 19.43
C ASN A 353 9.73 30.49 20.92
N GLU A 354 9.37 31.49 21.72
CA GLU A 354 9.15 31.31 23.16
C GLU A 354 8.16 30.17 23.50
N LYS A 355 7.04 30.06 22.78
CA LYS A 355 6.03 29.02 23.00
C LYS A 355 6.56 27.62 22.64
N VAL A 356 7.24 27.50 21.51
CA VAL A 356 7.84 26.22 21.06
C VAL A 356 8.96 25.79 22.01
N SER A 357 9.79 26.73 22.48
CA SER A 357 10.83 26.48 23.47
C SER A 357 10.25 26.01 24.81
N GLN A 358 9.20 26.67 25.31
CA GLN A 358 8.50 26.25 26.53
C GLN A 358 7.91 24.84 26.39
N LEU A 359 7.31 24.54 25.23
CA LEU A 359 6.78 23.21 24.93
C LEU A 359 7.88 22.14 24.90
N CYS A 360 9.00 22.40 24.22
CA CYS A 360 10.15 21.48 24.20
C CYS A 360 10.73 21.26 25.61
N PHE A 361 10.80 22.33 26.42
CA PHE A 361 11.24 22.23 27.81
C PHE A 361 10.28 21.36 28.65
N ARG A 362 8.95 21.54 28.51
CA ARG A 362 7.95 20.69 29.19
C ARG A 362 8.14 19.22 28.83
N LEU A 363 8.29 18.89 27.54
CA LEU A 363 8.52 17.52 27.09
C LEU A 363 9.84 16.94 27.62
N LEU A 364 10.91 17.74 27.66
CA LEU A 364 12.18 17.34 28.25
C LEU A 364 12.08 17.05 29.76
N GLU A 365 11.35 17.88 30.51
CA GLU A 365 11.12 17.64 31.94
C GLU A 365 10.29 16.37 32.16
N THR A 366 9.26 16.12 31.34
CA THR A 366 8.53 14.85 31.32
C THR A 366 9.48 13.67 31.08
N ALA A 367 10.35 13.75 30.07
CA ALA A 367 11.34 12.71 29.79
C ALA A 367 12.32 12.48 30.96
N LYS A 368 12.83 13.55 31.58
CA LYS A 368 13.73 13.46 32.75
C LYS A 368 13.06 12.81 33.94
N GLY A 369 11.82 13.17 34.24
CA GLY A 369 11.05 12.57 35.34
C GLY A 369 10.82 11.07 35.13
N CYS A 370 10.63 10.64 33.88
CA CYS A 370 10.32 9.27 33.51
C CYS A 370 11.55 8.35 33.35
N LEU A 371 12.60 8.81 32.67
CA LEU A 371 13.78 8.00 32.30
C LEU A 371 14.97 8.23 33.24
N GLY A 372 14.94 9.29 34.03
CA GLY A 372 16.03 9.71 34.91
C GLY A 372 17.01 10.68 34.22
N ALA A 373 17.60 11.59 35.02
CA ALA A 373 18.39 12.71 34.52
C ALA A 373 19.73 12.33 33.82
N LYS A 374 20.18 11.07 33.92
CA LYS A 374 21.42 10.58 33.30
C LYS A 374 21.19 9.81 31.99
N ASP A 375 19.96 9.80 31.47
CA ASP A 375 19.67 9.15 30.21
C ASP A 375 20.43 9.82 29.05
N ARG A 376 21.07 9.00 28.20
CA ARG A 376 21.94 9.47 27.12
C ARG A 376 21.17 10.22 26.03
N TYR A 377 19.91 9.86 25.77
CA TYR A 377 19.09 10.50 24.74
C TYR A 377 18.59 11.87 25.19
N ILE A 378 18.35 12.06 26.49
CA ILE A 378 18.07 13.38 27.07
C ILE A 378 19.24 14.34 26.83
N GLU A 379 20.46 13.92 27.16
CA GLU A 379 21.66 14.75 26.95
C GLU A 379 21.91 15.07 25.48
N SER A 380 21.63 14.12 24.57
CA SER A 380 21.69 14.37 23.14
C SER A 380 20.66 15.39 22.67
N THR A 381 19.42 15.32 23.19
CA THR A 381 18.32 16.21 22.83
C THR A 381 18.54 17.64 23.38
N LYS A 382 19.12 17.79 24.57
CA LYS A 382 19.51 19.12 25.08
C LYS A 382 20.53 19.80 24.15
N LYS A 383 21.56 19.06 23.75
CA LYS A 383 22.59 19.55 22.82
C LYS A 383 22.01 20.01 21.49
N SER A 384 21.04 19.28 20.91
CA SER A 384 20.40 19.68 19.66
C SER A 384 19.56 20.95 19.81
N LEU A 385 18.93 21.14 20.96
CA LEU A 385 18.15 22.34 21.31
C LEU A 385 19.02 23.56 21.67
N LYS A 386 20.35 23.40 21.77
CA LYS A 386 21.27 24.41 22.32
C LYS A 386 20.86 24.89 23.73
N LEU A 387 20.23 24.01 24.50
CA LEU A 387 19.98 24.12 25.94
C LEU A 387 21.13 23.42 26.68
#